data_AF-A0AAW2XE98-F1
#
_entry.id   AF-A0AAW2XE98-F1
#
_cell.length_a   1.000
_cell.length_b   1.000
_cell.length_c   1.000
_cell.angle_alpha   90.00
_cell.angle_beta   90.00
_cell.angle_gamma   90.00
#
_symmetry.space_group_name_H-M   'P 1'
#
loop_
_entity.id
_entity.type
_entity.pdbx_description
1 polymer ?
#
loop_
_entity_poly.entity_id
_entity_poly.type
_entity_poly.pdbx_seq_one_letter_code
_entity_poly.pdbx_strand_id
1 'polypeptide(L)'
;MAPMELQELKKQLEELLEKGFIQPSTSPWGAPVLFVKKKDGSMRLCVDYRQLNRVTVKNKYPLPRIDDLLDQLKGATTFSKI
;
A
#
# COMPACT_ATOMS: atom_id res chain seq x y z
N MET A 1 -16.56 5.86 -12.75
CA MET A 1 -15.88 6.89 -11.93
C MET A 1 -16.48 8.23 -12.27
N ALA A 2 -16.66 9.08 -11.26
CA ALA A 2 -17.07 10.45 -11.48
C ALA A 2 -15.97 11.23 -12.24
N PRO A 3 -16.29 12.31 -12.97
CA PRO A 3 -15.30 13.05 -13.77
C PRO A 3 -14.07 13.52 -12.95
N MET A 4 -14.29 13.95 -11.72
CA MET A 4 -13.24 14.40 -10.80
C MET A 4 -12.33 13.25 -10.35
N GLU A 5 -12.89 12.06 -10.14
CA GLU A 5 -12.10 10.86 -9.81
C GLU A 5 -11.24 10.40 -10.99
N LEU A 6 -11.75 10.55 -12.21
CA LEU A 6 -11.02 10.17 -13.42
C LEU A 6 -9.83 11.11 -13.67
N GLN A 7 -9.99 12.41 -13.41
CA GLN A 7 -8.89 13.38 -13.50
C GLN A 7 -7.80 13.06 -12.48
N GLU A 8 -8.18 12.81 -11.22
CA GLU A 8 -7.23 12.45 -10.16
C GLU A 8 -6.54 11.10 -10.44
N LEU A 9 -7.27 10.13 -11.02
CA LEU A 9 -6.70 8.86 -11.47
C LEU A 9 -5.59 9.06 -12.48
N LYS A 10 -5.82 9.85 -13.53
CA LYS A 10 -4.81 10.12 -14.56
C LYS A 10 -3.58 10.77 -13.97
N LYS A 11 -3.76 11.79 -13.14
CA LYS A 11 -2.67 12.49 -12.46
C LYS A 11 -1.81 11.52 -11.62
N GLN A 12 -2.44 10.72 -10.75
CA GLN A 12 -1.68 9.78 -9.92
C GLN A 12 -1.01 8.67 -10.74
N LEU A 13 -1.63 8.21 -11.84
CA LEU A 13 -0.99 7.23 -12.72
C LEU A 13 0.24 7.81 -13.42
N GLU A 14 0.17 9.05 -13.93
CA GLU A 14 1.31 9.74 -14.51
C GLU A 14 2.46 9.89 -13.50
N GLU A 15 2.17 10.36 -12.28
CA GLU A 15 3.19 10.45 -11.22
C GLU A 15 3.83 9.10 -10.87
N LEU A 16 3.05 8.01 -10.85
CA LEU A 16 3.56 6.67 -10.58
C LEU A 16 4.39 6.11 -11.74
N LEU A 17 4.03 6.46 -12.98
CA LEU A 17 4.79 6.12 -14.18
C LEU A 17 6.13 6.88 -14.21
N GLU A 18 6.12 8.18 -13.93
CA GLU A 18 7.33 9.02 -13.87
C GLU A 18 8.31 8.55 -12.78
N LYS A 19 7.78 8.12 -11.62
CA LYS A 19 8.60 7.52 -10.55
C LYS A 19 9.10 6.12 -10.88
N GLY A 20 8.63 5.51 -11.97
CA GLY A 20 8.98 4.13 -12.36
C GLY A 20 8.40 3.06 -11.44
N PHE A 21 7.37 3.37 -10.65
CA PHE A 21 6.74 2.39 -9.75
C PHE A 21 5.78 1.46 -10.50
N ILE A 22 5.23 1.91 -11.63
CA ILE A 22 4.36 1.11 -12.50
C ILE A 22 4.78 1.27 -13.96
N GLN A 23 4.27 0.37 -14.81
CA GLN A 23 4.42 0.43 -16.26
C GLN A 23 3.14 -0.09 -16.94
N PRO A 24 2.87 0.29 -18.20
CA PRO A 24 1.83 -0.35 -18.99
C PRO A 24 2.05 -1.87 -19.03
N SER A 25 0.98 -2.64 -18.90
CA SER A 25 1.06 -4.11 -18.89
C SER A 25 0.00 -4.73 -19.79
N THR A 26 0.31 -5.90 -20.33
CA THR A 26 -0.59 -6.76 -21.11
C THR A 26 -0.99 -8.01 -20.32
N SER A 27 -0.88 -7.95 -18.99
CA SER A 27 -1.18 -9.08 -18.11
C SER A 27 -2.64 -9.53 -18.27
N PRO A 28 -2.91 -10.86 -18.28
CA PRO A 28 -4.28 -11.35 -18.24
C PRO A 28 -4.96 -11.10 -16.87
N TRP A 29 -4.20 -10.68 -15.86
CA TRP A 29 -4.70 -10.33 -14.54
C TRP A 29 -4.94 -8.83 -14.44
N GLY A 30 -6.15 -8.44 -14.01
CA GLY A 30 -6.51 -7.08 -13.67
C GLY A 30 -7.17 -7.01 -12.30
N ALA A 31 -6.94 -5.91 -11.57
CA ALA A 31 -7.60 -5.61 -10.31
C ALA A 31 -8.20 -4.21 -10.38
N PRO A 32 -9.42 -3.98 -9.85
CA PRO A 32 -10.04 -2.67 -9.89
C PRO A 32 -9.34 -1.70 -8.94
N VAL A 33 -9.41 -0.42 -9.28
CA VAL A 33 -8.89 0.69 -8.49
C VAL A 33 -10.03 1.39 -7.76
N LEU A 34 -9.79 1.76 -6.51
CA LEU A 34 -10.72 2.45 -5.61
C LEU A 34 -10.06 3.70 -5.05
N PHE A 35 -10.86 4.73 -4.75
CA PHE A 35 -10.39 5.93 -4.07
C PHE A 35 -10.86 5.95 -2.62
N VAL A 36 -9.93 6.32 -1.72
CA VAL A 36 -10.22 6.56 -0.30
C VAL A 36 -9.88 8.01 0.03
N LYS A 37 -10.82 8.73 0.63
CA LYS A 37 -10.57 10.09 1.14
C LYS A 37 -9.72 10.03 2.40
N LYS A 38 -8.58 10.73 2.38
CA LYS A 38 -7.78 10.98 3.57
C LYS A 38 -8.39 12.12 4.40
N LYS A 39 -7.94 12.23 5.65
CA LYS A 39 -8.35 13.32 6.56
C LYS A 39 -7.96 14.71 6.05
N ASP A 40 -6.89 14.80 5.27
CA ASP A 40 -6.41 16.04 4.63
C ASP A 40 -7.22 16.42 3.37
N GLY A 41 -8.27 15.65 3.03
CA GLY A 41 -9.09 15.88 1.85
C GLY A 41 -8.54 15.30 0.55
N SER A 42 -7.28 14.81 0.55
CA SER A 42 -6.70 14.15 -0.62
C SER A 42 -7.31 12.78 -0.89
N MET A 43 -7.32 12.36 -2.15
CA MET A 43 -7.73 11.02 -2.56
C MET A 43 -6.52 10.10 -2.60
N ARG A 44 -6.61 8.93 -1.97
CA ARG A 44 -5.62 7.86 -2.08
C ARG A 44 -6.12 6.82 -3.07
N LEU A 45 -5.35 6.59 -4.12
CA LEU A 45 -5.54 5.47 -5.03
C LEU A 45 -5.18 4.15 -4.33
N CYS A 46 -6.13 3.21 -4.29
CA CYS A 46 -5.99 1.90 -3.68
C CYS A 46 -6.38 0.82 -4.69
N VAL A 47 -5.52 -0.17 -4.93
CA VAL A 47 -5.84 -1.30 -5.79
C VAL A 47 -6.47 -2.42 -4.96
N ASP A 48 -7.62 -2.94 -5.40
CA ASP A 48 -8.31 -4.03 -4.70
C ASP A 48 -7.70 -5.39 -5.05
N TYR A 49 -6.65 -5.76 -4.32
CA TYR A 49 -6.00 -7.06 -4.46
C TYR A 49 -6.70 -8.20 -3.70
N ARG A 50 -7.94 -8.06 -3.22
CA ARG A 50 -8.59 -9.11 -2.42
C ARG A 50 -8.68 -10.46 -3.13
N GLN A 51 -8.98 -10.48 -4.43
CA GLN A 51 -9.04 -11.71 -5.21
C GLN A 51 -7.65 -12.31 -5.42
N LEU A 52 -6.67 -11.46 -5.77
CA LEU A 52 -5.27 -11.86 -5.93
C LEU A 52 -4.71 -12.46 -4.62
N ASN A 53 -4.95 -11.82 -3.48
CA ASN A 53 -4.47 -12.24 -2.17
C ASN A 53 -5.07 -13.59 -1.68
N ARG A 54 -6.17 -14.05 -2.29
CA ARG A 54 -6.76 -15.36 -1.98
C ARG A 54 -6.07 -16.50 -2.73
N VAL A 55 -5.56 -16.23 -3.93
CA VAL A 55 -4.91 -17.23 -4.78
C VAL A 55 -3.38 -17.27 -4.59
N THR A 56 -2.79 -16.20 -4.03
CA THR A 56 -1.36 -16.17 -3.73
C THR A 56 -1.02 -16.98 -2.46
N VAL A 57 0.09 -17.71 -2.52
CA VAL A 57 0.63 -18.41 -1.35
C VAL A 57 1.14 -17.35 -0.35
N LYS A 58 0.60 -17.38 0.86
CA LYS A 58 0.98 -16.43 1.91
C LYS A 58 2.40 -16.76 2.40
N ASN A 59 3.33 -15.83 2.21
CA ASN A 59 4.65 -15.89 2.84
C ASN A 59 4.51 -15.52 4.33
N LYS A 60 4.25 -16.52 5.19
CA LYS A 60 4.08 -16.32 6.63
C LYS A 60 5.44 -16.37 7.32
N TYR A 61 5.92 -15.22 7.76
CA TYR A 61 7.08 -15.11 8.65
C TYR A 61 6.60 -14.97 10.11
N PRO A 62 7.17 -15.72 11.07
CA PRO A 62 6.81 -15.57 12.48
C PRO A 62 7.31 -14.21 12.98
N LEU A 63 6.38 -13.30 13.25
CA LEU A 63 6.69 -12.06 13.94
C LEU A 63 6.63 -12.30 15.45
N PRO A 64 7.64 -11.87 16.22
CA PRO A 64 7.65 -11.98 17.68
C PRO A 64 6.52 -11.14 18.29
N ARG A 65 6.10 -11.47 19.51
CA ARG A 65 5.10 -10.67 20.21
C ARG A 65 5.70 -9.33 20.60
N ILE A 66 4.85 -8.31 20.70
CA ILE A 66 5.26 -6.96 21.09
C ILE A 66 5.93 -6.99 22.48
N ASP A 67 5.40 -7.77 23.42
CA ASP A 67 5.97 -7.92 24.76
C ASP A 67 7.40 -8.48 24.70
N ASP A 68 7.63 -9.53 23.90
CA ASP A 68 8.96 -10.13 23.70
C ASP A 68 9.96 -9.11 23.12
N LEU A 69 9.50 -8.26 22.19
CA LEU A 69 10.32 -7.19 21.60
C LEU A 69 10.65 -6.10 22.62
N LEU A 70 9.71 -5.74 23.51
CA LEU A 70 9.93 -4.71 24.52
C LEU A 70 10.85 -5.20 25.64
N ASP A 71 10.77 -6.47 26.02
CA ASP A 71 11.68 -7.08 27.00
C ASP A 71 13.14 -7.03 26.54
N GLN A 72 13.40 -7.17 25.23
CA GLN A 72 14.73 -7.03 24.66
C GLN A 72 15.32 -5.61 24.82
N LEU A 73 14.48 -4.60 24.99
CA LEU A 73 14.90 -3.20 25.15
C LEU A 73 15.16 -2.82 26.62
N LYS A 74 15.03 -3.76 27.56
CA LYS A 74 15.24 -3.52 28.98
C LYS A 74 16.66 -3.00 29.26
N GLY A 75 16.74 -1.88 29.97
CA GLY A 75 18.02 -1.26 30.35
C GLY A 75 18.57 -0.28 29.31
N ALA A 76 17.94 -0.17 28.13
CA ALA A 76 18.24 0.93 27.22
C ALA A 76 17.70 2.26 27.77
N THR A 77 18.50 3.31 27.66
CA THR A 77 18.18 4.65 28.19
C THR A 77 17.84 5.66 27.08
N THR A 78 18.22 5.37 25.84
CA THR A 78 18.00 6.24 24.69
C THR A 78 17.46 5.42 23.52
N PHE A 79 16.40 5.93 22.89
CA PHE A 79 15.76 5.30 21.73
C PHE A 79 15.69 6.26 20.55
N SER A 80 15.82 5.73 19.34
CA SER A 80 15.55 6.43 18.09
C SER A 80 14.74 5.53 17.15
N LYS A 81 13.94 6.12 16.28
CA LYS A 81 13.17 5.41 15.25
C LYS A 81 13.35 6.13 13.91
N ILE A 82 13.28 5.36 12.84
CA ILE A 82 13.33 5.85 11.45
C ILE A 82 11.92 6.21 10.99
#